data_AF-A0A2N0FS31-F1
#
_entry.id   AF-A0A2N0FS31-F1
#
_cell.length_a   1.000
_cell.length_b   1.000
_cell.length_c   1.000
_cell.angle_alpha   90.00
_cell.angle_beta   90.00
_cell.angle_gamma   90.00
#
_symmetry.space_group_name_H-M   'P 1'
#
loop_
_entity.id
_entity.type
_entity.pdbx_description
1 polymer ?
#
loop_
_entity_poly.entity_id
_entity_poly.type
_entity_poly.pdbx_seq_one_letter_code
_entity_poly.pdbx_strand_id
1 'polypeptide(L)' 'MATKQEIDAKQGSENADFVKEEHEQHDNYILQKNTKTKTATYIIIAFLVVLVLGIVVSALFFGSPEA' A
#
# COMPACT_ATOMS: atom_id res chain seq x y z
N MET A 1 14.99 51.27 9.36
CA MET A 1 13.96 50.45 10.05
C MET A 1 13.95 49.10 9.38
N ALA A 2 14.23 48.04 10.15
CA ALA A 2 14.52 46.70 9.64
C ALA A 2 13.26 45.94 9.19
N THR A 3 13.52 45.05 8.24
CA THR A 3 12.71 44.12 7.45
C THR A 3 11.63 43.34 8.21
N LYS A 4 10.41 43.37 7.66
CA LYS A 4 9.28 42.50 8.03
C LYS A 4 9.54 41.10 7.46
N GLN A 5 9.52 40.11 8.35
CA GLN A 5 9.93 38.73 8.14
C GLN A 5 9.40 38.09 6.85
N GLU A 6 10.32 37.50 6.08
CA GLU A 6 10.04 36.39 5.18
C GLU A 6 9.51 35.23 6.03
N ILE A 7 8.21 34.96 5.92
CA ILE A 7 7.63 33.70 6.38
C ILE A 7 8.01 32.68 5.31
N ASP A 8 8.97 31.81 5.61
CA ASP A 8 9.29 30.61 4.83
C ASP A 8 7.99 29.85 4.50
N ALA A 9 7.44 30.08 3.32
CA ALA A 9 6.36 29.28 2.76
C ALA A 9 6.93 27.95 2.28
N LYS A 10 7.30 27.07 3.21
CA LYS A 10 7.74 25.69 2.94
C LYS A 10 6.66 24.65 3.20
N GLN A 11 5.39 24.99 2.99
CA GLN A 11 4.33 24.00 3.00
C GLN A 11 3.56 24.12 1.68
N GLY A 12 3.78 23.15 0.80
CA GLY A 12 2.98 22.98 -0.41
C GLY A 12 1.52 22.80 -0.02
N SER A 13 0.60 23.18 -0.89
CA SER A 13 -0.84 22.99 -0.72
C SER A 13 -1.24 21.52 -0.88
N GLU A 14 -0.56 20.61 -0.17
CA GLU A 14 -0.81 19.17 -0.18
C GLU A 14 -1.88 18.82 0.87
N ASN A 15 -3.13 19.14 0.56
CA ASN A 15 -4.27 18.56 1.28
C ASN A 15 -4.38 17.08 0.88
N ALA A 16 -3.80 16.18 1.69
CA ALA A 16 -3.96 14.74 1.50
C ALA A 16 -5.28 14.29 2.16
N ASP A 17 -6.37 14.28 1.40
CA ASP A 17 -7.65 13.76 1.87
C ASP A 17 -7.57 12.24 2.13
N PHE A 18 -8.18 11.79 3.24
CA PHE A 18 -8.06 10.41 3.73
C PHE A 18 -8.90 9.41 2.92
N VAL A 19 -9.98 9.86 2.26
CA VAL A 19 -10.92 9.06 1.47
C VAL A 19 -11.38 9.85 0.25
N LYS A 20 -11.43 9.19 -0.92
CA LYS A 20 -11.80 9.77 -2.22
C LYS A 20 -13.31 9.99 -2.35
N GLU A 21 -13.73 11.24 -2.52
CA GLU A 21 -15.05 11.61 -3.08
C GLU A 21 -14.99 11.46 -4.62
N GLU A 22 -16.05 10.93 -5.24
CA GLU A 22 -16.03 10.31 -6.57
C GLU A 22 -15.72 11.25 -7.76
N HIS A 23 -15.74 12.57 -7.56
CA HIS A 23 -15.77 13.52 -8.67
C HIS A 23 -14.39 14.06 -9.12
N GLU A 24 -13.31 13.82 -8.38
CA GLU A 24 -12.01 14.45 -8.70
C GLU A 24 -10.88 13.42 -8.92
N GLN A 25 -10.24 13.54 -10.08
CA GLN A 25 -9.11 12.72 -10.52
C GLN A 25 -7.80 13.37 -10.05
N HIS A 26 -7.60 13.45 -8.73
CA HIS A 26 -6.37 14.03 -8.17
C HIS A 26 -5.46 12.93 -7.61
N ASP A 27 -4.17 13.03 -7.93
CA ASP A 27 -3.10 12.08 -7.59
C ASP A 27 -2.59 12.18 -6.13
N ASN A 28 -3.30 12.91 -5.26
CA ASN A 28 -2.86 13.29 -3.91
C ASN A 28 -3.57 12.53 -2.77
N TYR A 29 -4.00 11.29 -2.99
CA TYR A 29 -4.55 10.43 -1.93
C TYR A 29 -3.55 9.34 -1.49
N ILE A 30 -3.43 9.09 -0.19
CA ILE A 30 -2.58 8.02 0.36
C ILE A 30 -3.14 6.63 0.06
N LEU A 31 -4.47 6.51 -0.02
CA LEU A 31 -5.18 5.29 -0.40
C LEU A 31 -5.96 5.51 -1.69
N GLN A 32 -5.24 5.83 -2.76
CA GLN A 32 -5.84 5.87 -4.09
C GLN A 32 -6.46 4.51 -4.42
N LYS A 33 -7.75 4.52 -4.79
CA LYS A 33 -8.42 3.41 -5.49
C LYS A 33 -7.86 3.26 -6.91
N ASN A 34 -6.54 3.26 -7.05
CA ASN A 34 -5.85 3.09 -8.31
C ASN A 34 -5.68 1.62 -8.61
N THR A 35 -5.96 1.25 -9.85
CA THR A 35 -5.85 -0.13 -10.36
C THR A 35 -4.47 -0.72 -10.06
N LYS A 36 -3.42 0.09 -10.11
CA LYS A 36 -2.04 -0.32 -9.80
C LYS A 36 -1.84 -0.79 -8.36
N THR A 37 -2.37 -0.05 -7.37
CA THR A 37 -2.33 -0.45 -5.96
C THR A 37 -3.08 -1.76 -5.75
N LYS A 38 -4.27 -1.91 -6.35
CA LYS A 38 -5.02 -3.16 -6.31
C LYS A 38 -4.24 -4.32 -6.93
N THR A 39 -3.63 -4.13 -8.11
CA THR A 39 -2.80 -5.14 -8.78
C THR A 39 -1.64 -5.58 -7.89
N ALA A 40 -0.91 -4.64 -7.28
CA ALA A 40 0.19 -4.95 -6.37
C ALA A 40 -0.30 -5.76 -5.15
N THR A 41 -1.43 -5.38 -4.56
CA THR A 41 -2.05 -6.13 -3.45
C THR A 41 -2.40 -7.56 -3.87
N TYR A 42 -3.01 -7.75 -5.05
CA TYR A 42 -3.34 -9.09 -5.55
C TYR A 42 -2.11 -9.96 -5.77
N ILE A 43 -1.01 -9.39 -6.28
CA ILE A 43 0.26 -10.12 -6.45
C ILE A 43 0.79 -10.59 -5.10
N ILE A 44 0.82 -9.72 -4.10
CA ILE A 44 1.28 -10.07 -2.75
C ILE A 44 0.40 -11.20 -2.16
N ILE A 45 -0.92 -11.07 -2.25
CA ILE A 45 -1.85 -12.10 -1.78
C ILE A 45 -1.59 -13.44 -2.49
N ALA A 46 -1.36 -13.44 -3.80
CA ALA A 46 -1.05 -14.66 -4.54
C ALA A 46 0.23 -15.35 -4.03
N PHE A 47 1.30 -14.58 -3.78
CA PHE A 47 2.53 -15.13 -3.19
C PHE A 47 2.31 -15.68 -1.78
N LEU A 48 1.51 -15.00 -0.96
CA LEU A 48 1.17 -15.49 0.38
C LEU A 48 0.43 -16.83 0.33
N VAL A 49 -0.52 -16.98 -0.60
CA VAL A 49 -1.24 -18.26 -0.79
C VAL A 49 -0.27 -19.36 -1.21
N VAL A 50 0.64 -19.08 -2.15
CA VAL A 50 1.65 -20.06 -2.60
C VAL A 50 2.58 -20.48 -1.45
N LEU A 51 3.00 -19.54 -0.60
CA LEU A 51 3.81 -19.84 0.58
C LEU A 51 3.08 -20.76 1.56
N VAL A 52 1.81 -20.46 1.86
CA VAL A 52 0.99 -21.31 2.75
C VAL A 52 0.83 -22.71 2.16
N LEU A 53 0.55 -22.83 0.86
CA LEU A 53 0.46 -24.13 0.19
C LEU A 53 1.78 -24.91 0.28
N GLY A 54 2.92 -24.24 0.08
CA GLY A 54 4.24 -24.85 0.23
C GLY A 54 4.49 -25.39 1.65
N ILE A 55 4.06 -24.66 2.67
CA ILE A 55 4.14 -25.12 4.07
C ILE A 55 3.25 -26.34 4.29
N VAL A 56 2.01 -26.33 3.80
CA VAL A 56 1.09 -27.48 3.94
C VAL A 56 1.64 -28.73 3.24
N VAL A 57 2.12 -28.58 2.01
CA VAL A 57 2.77 -29.67 1.28
C VAL A 57 3.99 -30.17 2.04
N SER A 58 4.87 -29.27 2.48
CA SER A 58 6.03 -29.64 3.29
C SER A 58 5.62 -30.40 4.56
N ALA A 59 4.57 -29.97 5.26
CA ALA A 59 4.06 -30.67 6.43
C ALA A 59 3.49 -32.06 6.11
N LEU A 60 2.85 -32.25 4.96
CA LEU A 60 2.34 -33.57 4.55
C LEU A 60 3.48 -34.53 4.15
N PHE A 61 4.49 -34.04 3.44
CA PHE A 61 5.60 -34.87 2.95
C PHE A 61 6.69 -35.12 4.01
N PHE A 62 6.97 -34.15 4.89
CA PHE A 62 8.00 -34.26 5.94
C PHE A 62 7.42 -34.53 7.33
N GLY A 63 6.14 -34.19 7.56
CA GLY A 63 5.46 -34.40 8.84
C GLY A 63 4.65 -35.69 8.91
N SER A 64 4.59 -36.48 7.83
CA SER A 64 4.26 -37.90 7.92
C SER A 64 5.57 -38.67 8.07
N PRO A 65 6.07 -38.92 9.29
CA PRO A 65 7.08 -39.94 9.46
C PRO A 65 6.40 -41.23 8.98
N GLU A 66 6.94 -41.84 7.93
CA GLU A 66 6.61 -43.23 7.67
C GLU A 66 6.83 -44.00 8.98
N ALA A 67 5.79 -44.69 9.43
CA ALA A 67 5.84 -45.59 10.57
C ALA A 67 6.86 -46.72 10.33
#